data_AF-A0A517SL94-F1
#
_entry.id   AF-A0A517SL94-F1
#
_cell.length_a   1.000
_cell.length_b   1.000
_cell.length_c   1.000
_cell.angle_alpha   90.00
_cell.angle_beta   90.00
_cell.angle_gamma   90.00
#
_symmetry.space_group_name_H-M   'P 1'
#
loop_
_entity.id
_entity.type
_entity.pdbx_description
1 polymer ?
#
loop_
_entity_poly.entity_id
_entity_poly.type
_entity_poly.pdbx_seq_one_letter_code
_entity_poly.pdbx_strand_id
1 'polypeptide(L)' 'MFPPLPDELKPVRPTVIIKRVKCPLCKSPDHTTDRSINQGDGSRYLWKTCRGCRGKFAVIIE' A
#
# COMPACT_ATOMS: atom_id res chain seq x y z
N MET A 1 10.10 41.50 18.83
CA MET A 1 10.88 40.49 18.06
C MET A 1 10.19 39.17 18.24
N PHE A 2 9.61 38.60 17.18
CA PHE A 2 9.00 37.26 17.24
C PHE A 2 10.09 36.21 17.03
N PRO A 3 10.14 35.13 17.83
CA PRO A 3 11.09 34.05 17.58
C PRO A 3 10.74 33.37 16.23
N PRO A 4 11.75 32.87 15.49
CA PRO A 4 11.49 32.09 14.30
C PRO A 4 10.74 30.79 14.67
N LEU A 5 9.78 30.42 13.84
CA LEU A 5 9.03 29.17 13.98
C LEU A 5 9.99 27.96 13.86
N PRO A 6 9.78 26.88 14.64
CA PRO A 6 10.64 25.71 14.60
C PRO A 6 10.56 24.99 13.25
N ASP A 7 11.74 24.53 12.84
CA ASP A 7 12.03 23.89 11.56
C ASP A 7 11.43 22.47 11.48
N GLU A 8 10.89 22.15 10.31
CA GLU A 8 10.59 20.80 9.83
C GLU A 8 9.63 19.90 10.65
N LEU A 9 8.32 20.12 10.45
CA LEU A 9 7.41 18.98 10.25
C LEU A 9 7.77 18.31 8.92
N LYS A 10 8.91 17.60 8.89
CA LYS A 10 9.28 16.73 7.77
C LYS A 10 8.07 15.81 7.56
N PRO A 11 7.44 15.78 6.37
CA PRO A 11 6.29 14.91 6.16
C PRO A 11 6.78 13.48 6.37
N VAL A 12 6.39 12.89 7.51
CA VAL A 12 6.57 11.47 7.76
C VAL A 12 5.75 10.80 6.68
N ARG A 13 6.42 10.46 5.58
CA ARG A 13 5.80 9.66 4.53
C ARG A 13 5.29 8.42 5.26
N PRO A 14 3.98 8.13 5.23
CA PRO A 14 3.48 6.93 5.85
C PRO A 14 4.18 5.77 5.15
N THR A 15 5.16 5.17 5.82
CA THR A 15 5.84 3.97 5.34
C THR A 15 4.80 2.86 5.49
N VAL A 16 3.98 2.70 4.46
CA VAL A 16 3.05 1.57 4.38
C VAL A 16 3.92 0.32 4.25
N ILE A 17 4.15 -0.36 5.37
CA ILE A 17 4.80 -1.67 5.38
C ILE A 17 3.81 -2.65 4.75
N ILE A 18 3.82 -2.75 3.43
CA ILE A 18 3.10 -3.81 2.73
C ILE A 18 3.85 -5.09 3.07
N LYS A 19 3.33 -5.87 4.04
CA LYS A 19 3.78 -7.26 4.27
C LYS A 19 3.91 -7.92 2.90
N ARG A 20 5.05 -8.55 2.61
CA ARG A 20 5.34 -9.17 1.31
C ARG A 20 4.24 -10.20 0.98
N VAL A 21 3.22 -9.75 0.26
CA VAL A 21 2.20 -10.63 -0.31
C VAL A 21 2.85 -11.37 -1.48
N LYS A 22 2.39 -12.59 -1.77
CA LYS A 22 2.76 -13.31 -2.98
C LYS A 22 1.50 -13.48 -3.81
N CYS A 23 1.64 -13.50 -5.14
CA CYS A 23 0.51 -13.79 -6.01
C CYS A 23 -0.06 -15.19 -5.69
N PRO A 24 -1.37 -15.35 -5.47
CA PRO A 24 -1.96 -16.66 -5.16
C PRO A 24 -1.88 -17.64 -6.33
N LEU A 25 -1.78 -17.13 -7.57
CA LEU A 25 -1.76 -17.96 -8.78
C LEU A 25 -0.36 -18.54 -9.05
N CYS A 26 0.67 -17.70 -9.08
CA CYS A 26 2.03 -18.12 -9.46
C CYS A 26 3.05 -17.99 -8.33
N LYS A 27 2.63 -17.61 -7.11
CA LYS A 27 3.49 -17.40 -5.93
C LYS A 27 4.59 -16.35 -6.11
N SER A 28 4.57 -15.58 -7.21
CA SER A 28 5.54 -14.53 -7.47
C SER A 28 5.36 -13.37 -6.48
N PRO A 29 6.47 -12.84 -5.90
CA PRO A 29 6.44 -11.63 -5.08
C PRO A 29 6.36 -10.34 -5.91
N ASP A 30 6.47 -10.45 -7.25
CA ASP A 30 6.50 -9.30 -8.14
C ASP A 30 5.08 -8.94 -8.61
N HIS A 31 4.57 -7.84 -8.08
CA HIS A 31 3.23 -7.34 -8.36
C HIS A 31 3.14 -5.82 -8.16
N THR A 32 2.37 -5.18 -9.03
CA THR A 32 2.08 -3.74 -8.96
C THR A 32 0.77 -3.51 -8.21
N THR A 33 0.73 -2.50 -7.36
CA THR A 33 -0.52 -2.04 -6.73
C THR A 33 -1.25 -1.12 -7.71
N ASP A 34 -2.51 -1.41 -7.99
CA ASP A 34 -3.33 -0.69 -8.95
C ASP A 34 -4.21 0.35 -8.25
N ARG A 35 -4.96 -0.09 -7.23
CA ARG A 35 -5.92 0.76 -6.50
C ARG A 35 -6.08 0.31 -5.04
N SER A 36 -6.22 1.28 -4.15
CA SER A 36 -6.72 1.06 -2.79
C SER A 36 -8.22 1.39 -2.71
N ILE A 37 -8.99 0.53 -2.05
CA ILE A 37 -10.41 0.73 -1.81
C ILE A 37 -10.64 0.61 -0.31
N ASN A 38 -11.24 1.62 0.30
CA ASN A 38 -11.74 1.52 1.67
C ASN A 38 -13.20 1.03 1.57
N GLN A 39 -13.48 -0.14 2.13
CA GLN A 39 -14.86 -0.55 2.35
C GLN A 39 -15.36 0.18 3.61
N GLY A 40 -16.61 0.66 3.58
CA GLY A 40 -17.21 1.42 4.70
C GLY A 40 -17.26 0.67 6.04
N ASP A 41 -16.93 -0.62 6.03
CA ASP A 41 -16.78 -1.51 7.18
C ASP A 41 -15.41 -1.41 7.88
N GLY A 42 -14.56 -0.45 7.47
CA GLY A 42 -13.20 -0.28 8.01
C GLY A 42 -12.13 -1.15 7.33
N SER A 43 -12.54 -2.16 6.56
CA SER A 43 -11.64 -2.99 5.76
C SER A 43 -11.02 -2.22 4.59
N ARG A 44 -9.69 -2.32 4.39
CA ARG A 44 -9.00 -1.75 3.23
C ARG A 44 -8.55 -2.84 2.28
N TYR A 45 -8.85 -2.70 1.00
CA TYR A 45 -8.41 -3.63 -0.04
C TYR A 45 -7.37 -2.97 -0.93
N LEU A 46 -6.30 -3.68 -1.27
CA LEU A 46 -5.39 -3.33 -2.36
C LEU A 46 -5.56 -4.28 -3.53
N TRP A 47 -5.98 -3.75 -4.67
CA TRP A 47 -5.88 -4.47 -5.92
C TRP A 47 -4.43 -4.52 -6.38
N LYS A 48 -3.95 -5.72 -6.67
CA LYS A 48 -2.61 -5.97 -7.19
C LYS A 48 -2.68 -6.77 -8.48
N THR A 49 -1.81 -6.43 -9.42
CA THR A 49 -1.59 -7.18 -10.66
C THR A 49 -0.23 -7.84 -10.58
N CYS A 50 -0.17 -9.17 -10.69
CA CYS A 50 1.09 -9.89 -10.73
C CYS A 50 1.77 -9.70 -12.07
N ARG A 51 3.05 -9.30 -12.09
CA ARG A 51 3.79 -9.20 -13.36
C ARG A 51 4.18 -10.57 -13.93
N GLY A 52 4.35 -11.58 -13.07
CA GLY A 52 4.74 -12.93 -13.49
C GLY A 52 3.65 -13.65 -14.29
N CYS A 53 2.39 -13.64 -13.80
CA CYS A 53 1.28 -14.34 -14.45
C CYS A 53 0.21 -13.42 -15.04
N ARG A 54 0.36 -12.09 -14.91
CA ARG A 54 -0.65 -11.08 -15.28
C ARG A 54 -2.00 -11.22 -14.57
N GLY A 55 -2.09 -12.08 -13.55
CA GLY A 55 -3.28 -12.26 -12.74
C GLY A 55 -3.53 -11.09 -11.78
N LYS A 56 -4.81 -10.74 -11.60
CA LYS A 56 -5.25 -9.71 -10.67
C LYS A 56 -5.80 -10.35 -9.39
N PHE A 57 -5.45 -9.79 -8.23
CA PHE A 57 -5.94 -10.26 -6.93
C PHE A 57 -6.04 -9.10 -5.95
N ALA A 58 -6.95 -9.21 -4.99
CA ALA A 58 -7.11 -8.23 -3.92
C ALA A 58 -6.40 -8.71 -2.65
N VAL A 59 -5.85 -7.78 -1.89
CA VAL A 59 -5.24 -8.02 -0.58
C VAL A 59 -6.00 -7.21 0.45
N ILE A 60 -6.44 -7.86 1.53
CA ILE A 60 -7.03 -7.19 2.69
C ILE A 60 -5.89 -6.61 3.54
N ILE A 61 -5.99 -5.32 3.86
CA ILE A 61 -5.18 -4.64 4.85
C ILE A 61 -6.13 -4.31 6.01
N GLU A 62 -5.94 -5.01 7.11
CA GLU A 62 -6.53 -4.68 8.41
C GLU A 62 -5.66 -3.65 9.15
#